data_AF-A0A5M4A800-F1
#
_entry.id   AF-A0A5M4A800-F1
#
_cell.length_a   1.000
_cell.length_b   1.000
_cell.length_c   1.000
_cell.angle_alpha   90.00
_cell.angle_beta   90.00
_cell.angle_gamma   90.00
#
_symmetry.space_group_name_H-M   'P 1'
#
loop_
_entity.id
_entity.type
_entity.pdbx_description
1 polymer ?
#
loop_
_entity_poly.entity_id
_entity_poly.type
_entity_poly.pdbx_seq_one_letter_code
_entity_poly.pdbx_strand_id
1 'polypeptide(L)'
;MKIEQFFLNRINGQLNLAAQVVGYVTNYIDHPLPVLIKKTGYSQKHLIQLFKKHIGVTPKYFQRIKRFNQVLNDLQTTASDSIDWSGIVYKNGFYDQSHLIKEFKHFANIQPQAFIDSAPTCTTFLHSKVLY
;
A
#
# COMPACT_ATOMS: atom_id res chain seq x y z
N MET A 1 -17.78 25.28 32.38
CA MET A 1 -17.21 24.54 31.24
C MET A 1 -16.53 25.54 30.32
N LYS A 2 -15.20 25.48 30.14
CA LYS A 2 -14.46 26.43 29.27
C LYS A 2 -14.66 26.05 27.80
N ILE A 3 -14.98 27.03 26.95
CA ILE A 3 -15.26 26.84 25.51
C ILE A 3 -14.08 26.14 24.79
N GLU A 4 -12.85 26.43 25.19
CA GLU A 4 -11.65 25.76 24.66
C GLU A 4 -11.69 24.23 24.86
N GLN A 5 -12.12 23.75 26.03
CA GLN A 5 -12.20 22.31 26.29
C GLN A 5 -13.28 21.62 25.45
N PHE A 6 -14.36 22.32 25.11
CA PHE A 6 -15.38 21.79 24.19
C PHE A 6 -14.81 21.58 22.79
N PHE A 7 -14.06 22.55 22.25
CA PHE A 7 -13.43 22.43 20.95
C PHE A 7 -12.32 21.38 20.93
N LEU A 8 -11.49 21.30 21.97
CA LEU A 8 -10.44 20.28 22.08
C LEU A 8 -11.02 18.86 22.15
N ASN A 9 -12.08 18.64 22.93
CA ASN A 9 -12.75 17.34 23.00
C ASN A 9 -13.40 16.96 21.66
N ARG A 10 -13.97 17.93 20.95
CA ARG A 10 -14.54 17.72 19.61
C ARG A 10 -13.47 17.39 18.57
N ILE A 11 -12.34 18.11 18.59
CA ILE A 11 -11.19 17.86 17.71
C ILE A 11 -10.60 16.46 17.98
N ASN A 12 -10.38 16.10 19.25
CA ASN A 12 -9.86 14.78 19.62
C ASN A 12 -10.81 13.63 19.24
N GLY A 13 -12.12 13.82 19.42
CA GLY A 13 -13.12 12.84 18.96
C GLY A 13 -13.13 12.67 17.44
N GLN A 14 -12.99 13.76 16.69
CA GLN A 14 -12.89 13.71 15.22
C GLN A 14 -11.57 13.11 14.73
N LEU A 15 -10.44 13.41 15.37
CA LEU A 15 -9.15 12.80 15.06
C LEU A 15 -9.18 11.28 15.29
N ASN A 16 -9.86 10.82 16.34
CA ASN A 16 -10.06 9.40 16.61
C ASN A 16 -10.93 8.73 15.52
N LEU A 17 -12.04 9.33 15.12
CA LEU A 17 -12.88 8.80 14.05
C LEU A 17 -12.16 8.78 12.70
N ALA A 18 -11.44 9.85 12.37
CA ALA A 18 -10.65 9.92 11.14
C ALA A 18 -9.58 8.82 11.09
N ALA A 19 -8.85 8.62 12.19
CA ALA A 19 -7.87 7.55 12.32
C ALA A 19 -8.51 6.16 12.21
N GLN A 20 -9.67 5.94 12.82
CA GLN A 20 -10.42 4.68 12.69
C GLN A 20 -10.87 4.41 11.25
N VAL A 21 -11.37 5.42 10.55
CA VAL A 21 -11.76 5.30 9.13
C VAL A 21 -10.54 4.98 8.27
N VAL A 22 -9.41 5.65 8.50
CA VAL A 22 -8.17 5.36 7.80
C VAL A 22 -7.66 3.94 8.12
N GLY A 23 -7.74 3.52 9.38
CA GLY A 23 -7.40 2.15 9.80
C GLY A 23 -8.29 1.11 9.12
N TYR A 24 -9.60 1.35 9.07
CA TYR A 24 -10.54 0.52 8.32
C TYR A 24 -10.16 0.43 6.84
N VAL A 25 -9.96 1.57 6.17
CA VAL A 25 -9.57 1.60 4.75
C VAL A 25 -8.24 0.88 4.51
N THR A 26 -7.29 0.97 5.45
CA THR A 26 -5.98 0.29 5.36
C THR A 26 -6.14 -1.24 5.47
N ASN A 27 -6.95 -1.71 6.41
CA ASN A 27 -7.20 -3.15 6.59
C ASN A 27 -7.93 -3.78 5.39
N TYR A 28 -8.82 -3.01 4.77
CA TYR A 28 -9.67 -3.43 3.67
C TYR A 28 -9.22 -2.88 2.32
N ILE A 29 -7.96 -2.47 2.22
CA ILE A 29 -7.46 -1.68 1.10
C ILE A 29 -7.57 -2.40 -0.24
N ASP A 30 -7.60 -3.72 -0.28
CA ASP A 30 -7.73 -4.49 -1.53
C ASP A 30 -9.16 -4.56 -2.07
N HIS A 31 -10.16 -4.09 -1.30
CA HIS A 31 -11.53 -3.97 -1.81
C HIS A 31 -11.67 -2.77 -2.76
N PRO A 32 -12.63 -2.82 -3.72
CA PRO A 32 -12.92 -1.69 -4.58
C PRO A 32 -13.25 -0.44 -3.77
N LEU A 33 -12.63 0.69 -4.12
CA LEU A 33 -12.85 1.97 -3.42
C LEU A 33 -14.34 2.35 -3.26
N PRO A 34 -15.24 2.11 -4.23
CA PRO A 34 -16.68 2.35 -4.05
C PRO A 34 -17.31 1.60 -2.87
N VAL A 35 -16.85 0.38 -2.59
CA VAL A 35 -17.32 -0.41 -1.44
C VAL A 35 -16.90 0.26 -0.14
N LEU A 36 -15.64 0.71 -0.06
CA LEU A 36 -15.09 1.40 1.10
C LEU A 36 -15.78 2.76 1.34
N ILE A 37 -16.09 3.49 0.27
CA ILE A 37 -16.87 4.73 0.33
C ILE A 37 -18.26 4.46 0.92
N LYS A 38 -18.98 3.47 0.40
CA LYS A 38 -20.32 3.11 0.90
C LYS A 38 -20.30 2.73 2.38
N LYS A 39 -19.24 2.05 2.84
CA LYS A 39 -19.11 1.60 4.23
C LYS A 39 -18.70 2.72 5.20
N THR A 40 -17.92 3.69 4.73
CA THR A 40 -17.42 4.79 5.58
C THR A 40 -18.32 6.01 5.61
N GLY A 41 -19.23 6.16 4.62
CA GLY A 41 -20.13 7.32 4.51
C GLY A 41 -19.45 8.59 3.97
N TYR A 42 -18.16 8.54 3.69
CA TYR A 42 -17.41 9.66 3.11
C TYR A 42 -17.52 9.66 1.59
N SER A 43 -17.54 10.85 0.99
CA SER A 43 -17.34 10.98 -0.45
C SER A 43 -15.94 10.47 -0.86
N GLN A 44 -15.80 10.01 -2.10
CA GLN A 44 -14.52 9.54 -2.63
C GLN A 44 -13.39 10.56 -2.43
N LYS A 45 -13.64 11.82 -2.78
CA LYS A 45 -12.65 12.91 -2.65
C LYS A 45 -12.22 13.07 -1.20
N HIS A 46 -13.16 13.11 -0.27
CA HIS A 46 -12.86 13.29 1.14
C HIS A 46 -12.10 12.10 1.71
N LEU A 47 -12.50 10.87 1.36
CA LEU A 47 -11.82 9.65 1.80
C LEU A 47 -10.36 9.60 1.33
N ILE A 48 -10.10 9.94 0.06
CA ILE A 48 -8.75 9.99 -0.50
C ILE A 48 -7.91 11.06 0.20
N GLN A 49 -8.47 12.26 0.42
CA GLN A 49 -7.79 13.34 1.13
C GLN A 49 -7.48 12.98 2.58
N LEU A 50 -8.44 12.37 3.27
CA LEU A 50 -8.29 11.94 4.66
C LEU A 50 -7.20 10.87 4.78
N PHE A 51 -7.24 9.86 3.91
CA PHE A 51 -6.24 8.81 3.86
C PHE A 51 -4.86 9.38 3.55
N LYS A 52 -4.73 10.26 2.54
CA LYS A 52 -3.46 10.91 2.21
C LYS A 52 -2.93 11.79 3.34
N LYS A 53 -3.80 12.47 4.08
CA LYS A 53 -3.40 13.28 5.24
C LYS A 53 -2.81 12.43 6.38
N HIS A 54 -3.31 11.21 6.58
CA HIS A 54 -2.88 10.35 7.68
C HIS A 54 -1.74 9.40 7.30
N ILE A 55 -1.73 8.89 6.07
CA ILE A 55 -0.78 7.87 5.58
C ILE A 55 0.28 8.49 4.64
N GLY A 56 0.11 9.73 4.17
CA GLY A 56 1.03 10.42 3.26
C GLY A 56 0.78 10.16 1.78
N VAL A 57 0.20 9.01 1.43
CA VAL A 57 -0.06 8.58 0.04
C VAL A 57 -1.55 8.33 -0.22
N THR A 58 -1.93 8.23 -1.50
CA THR A 58 -3.33 7.89 -1.84
C THR A 58 -3.63 6.41 -1.59
N PRO A 59 -4.90 6.01 -1.36
CA PRO A 59 -5.28 4.60 -1.22
C PRO A 59 -4.77 3.71 -2.37
N LYS A 60 -4.89 4.19 -3.61
CA LYS A 60 -4.42 3.46 -4.80
C LYS A 60 -2.89 3.28 -4.81
N TYR A 61 -2.14 4.29 -4.37
CA TYR A 61 -0.68 4.16 -4.29
C TYR A 61 -0.28 3.19 -3.17
N PHE A 62 -0.98 3.21 -2.04
CA PHE A 62 -0.77 2.25 -0.97
C PHE A 62 -1.05 0.81 -1.42
N GLN A 63 -2.12 0.56 -2.20
CA GLN A 63 -2.38 -0.75 -2.82
C GLN A 63 -1.19 -1.22 -3.67
N ARG A 64 -0.61 -0.32 -4.48
CA ARG A 64 0.56 -0.64 -5.32
C ARG A 64 1.76 -1.04 -4.47
N ILE A 65 2.08 -0.29 -3.41
CA ILE A 65 3.14 -0.64 -2.46
C ILE A 65 2.89 -2.02 -1.85
N LYS A 66 1.67 -2.27 -1.37
CA LYS A 66 1.31 -3.55 -0.75
C LYS A 66 1.52 -4.72 -1.71
N ARG A 67 1.01 -4.63 -2.94
CA ARG A 67 1.20 -5.66 -3.98
C ARG A 67 2.66 -5.85 -4.34
N PHE A 68 3.42 -4.77 -4.44
CA PHE A 68 4.85 -4.85 -4.72
C PHE A 68 5.59 -5.60 -3.61
N ASN A 69 5.30 -5.29 -2.34
CA ASN A 69 5.89 -6.01 -1.20
C ASN A 69 5.51 -7.50 -1.19
N GLN A 70 4.28 -7.85 -1.58
CA GLN A 70 3.86 -9.25 -1.71
C GLN A 70 4.68 -9.99 -2.78
N VAL A 71 4.96 -9.35 -3.93
CA VAL A 71 5.86 -9.92 -4.93
C VAL A 71 7.27 -10.12 -4.38
N LEU A 72 7.83 -9.14 -3.67
CA LEU A 72 9.16 -9.29 -3.08
C LEU A 72 9.22 -10.48 -2.11
N ASN A 73 8.19 -10.66 -1.29
CA ASN A 73 8.10 -11.81 -0.38
C ASN A 73 8.00 -13.14 -1.15
N ASP A 74 7.18 -13.20 -2.20
CA ASP A 74 7.05 -14.39 -3.04
C ASP A 74 8.39 -14.76 -3.70
N LEU A 75 9.13 -13.77 -4.18
CA LEU A 75 10.45 -13.97 -4.79
C LEU A 75 11.53 -14.40 -3.77
N GLN A 76 11.49 -13.88 -2.55
CA GLN A 76 12.45 -14.25 -1.49
C GLN A 76 12.23 -15.67 -0.94
N THR A 77 10.99 -16.16 -1.03
CA THR A 77 10.60 -17.48 -0.51
C THR A 77 10.65 -18.59 -1.55
N THR A 78 10.89 -18.24 -2.82
CA THR A 78 10.98 -19.17 -3.95
C THR A 78 12.44 -19.31 -4.37
N ALA A 79 12.91 -20.53 -4.64
CA ALA A 79 14.24 -20.72 -5.21
C ALA A 79 14.33 -20.07 -6.61
N SER A 80 15.44 -19.40 -6.92
CA SER A 80 15.60 -18.62 -8.15
C SER A 80 15.31 -19.41 -9.43
N ASP A 81 15.70 -20.69 -9.47
CA ASP A 81 15.54 -21.56 -10.65
C ASP A 81 14.11 -22.09 -10.82
N SER A 82 13.21 -21.85 -9.85
CA SER A 82 11.84 -22.35 -9.84
C SER A 82 10.78 -21.25 -9.88
N ILE A 83 11.16 -20.02 -10.27
CA ILE A 83 10.24 -18.87 -10.27
C ILE A 83 9.25 -18.96 -11.43
N ASP A 84 7.97 -19.17 -11.11
CA ASP A 84 6.86 -19.02 -12.04
C ASP A 84 6.40 -17.56 -12.10
N TRP A 85 6.92 -16.82 -13.09
CA TRP A 85 6.55 -15.43 -13.32
C TRP A 85 5.06 -15.23 -13.62
N SER A 86 4.46 -16.16 -14.37
CA SER A 86 3.04 -16.05 -14.74
C SER A 86 2.17 -16.23 -13.50
N GLY A 87 2.51 -17.20 -12.65
CA GLY A 87 1.88 -17.41 -11.36
C GLY A 87 2.00 -16.18 -10.45
N ILE A 88 3.20 -15.57 -10.34
CA ILE A 88 3.42 -14.37 -9.53
C ILE A 88 2.59 -13.19 -10.02
N VAL A 89 2.56 -12.94 -11.34
CA VAL A 89 1.78 -11.86 -11.96
C VAL A 89 0.30 -12.04 -11.63
N TYR A 90 -0.25 -13.23 -11.89
CA TYR A 90 -1.67 -13.50 -11.67
C TYR A 90 -2.04 -13.42 -10.18
N LYS A 91 -1.26 -14.09 -9.31
CA LYS A 91 -1.50 -14.14 -7.86
C LYS A 91 -1.52 -12.74 -7.23
N ASN A 92 -0.63 -11.84 -7.66
CA ASN A 92 -0.50 -10.51 -7.09
C ASN A 92 -1.35 -9.43 -7.79
N GLY A 93 -2.22 -9.84 -8.73
CA GLY A 93 -3.17 -8.94 -9.39
C GLY A 93 -2.53 -7.99 -10.41
N PHE A 94 -1.41 -8.41 -11.01
CA PHE A 94 -0.84 -7.75 -12.17
C PHE A 94 -1.54 -8.19 -13.44
N TYR A 95 -1.56 -7.30 -14.44
CA TYR A 95 -2.22 -7.58 -15.72
C TYR A 95 -1.36 -8.52 -16.58
N ASP A 96 -0.06 -8.23 -16.62
CA ASP A 96 0.94 -9.00 -17.33
C ASP A 96 2.32 -8.75 -16.69
N GLN A 97 3.35 -9.44 -17.20
CA GLN A 97 4.73 -9.27 -16.76
C GLN A 97 5.27 -7.85 -17.04
N SER A 98 4.80 -7.18 -18.09
CA SER A 98 5.23 -5.81 -18.42
C SER A 98 4.75 -4.80 -17.37
N HIS A 99 3.55 -4.99 -16.83
CA HIS A 99 3.01 -4.22 -15.71
C HIS A 99 3.85 -4.44 -14.45
N LEU A 100 4.23 -5.69 -14.17
CA LEU A 100 5.12 -6.00 -13.05
C LEU A 100 6.49 -5.32 -13.19
N ILE A 101 7.11 -5.40 -14.36
CA ILE A 101 8.42 -4.77 -14.65
C ILE A 101 8.34 -3.24 -14.44
N LYS A 102 7.22 -2.61 -14.83
CA LYS A 102 7.02 -1.17 -14.60
C LYS A 102 6.98 -0.84 -13.11
N GLU A 103 6.33 -1.65 -12.27
CA GLU A 103 6.36 -1.43 -10.82
C GLU A 103 7.74 -1.65 -10.22
N PHE A 104 8.50 -2.65 -10.68
CA PHE A 104 9.89 -2.87 -10.26
C PHE A 104 10.79 -1.68 -10.58
N LYS A 105 10.67 -1.11 -11.78
CA LYS A 105 11.36 0.12 -12.14
C LYS A 105 10.92 1.30 -11.27
N HIS A 106 9.63 1.43 -10.99
CA HIS A 106 9.07 2.52 -10.20
C HIS A 106 9.53 2.48 -8.73
N PHE A 107 9.51 1.31 -8.08
CA PHE A 107 9.79 1.18 -6.64
C PHE A 107 11.25 0.82 -6.31
N ALA A 108 11.89 -0.02 -7.13
CA ALA A 108 13.23 -0.55 -6.85
C ALA A 108 14.29 -0.03 -7.84
N ASN A 109 13.90 0.61 -8.93
CA ASN A 109 14.77 1.09 -10.01
C ASN A 109 15.69 0.00 -10.61
N ILE A 110 15.27 -1.25 -10.51
CA ILE A 110 15.96 -2.43 -11.06
C ILE A 110 14.94 -3.35 -11.74
N GLN A 111 15.43 -4.30 -12.53
CA GLN A 111 14.59 -5.32 -13.13
C GLN A 111 14.32 -6.48 -12.14
N PRO A 112 13.20 -7.20 -12.29
CA PRO A 112 12.88 -8.33 -11.42
C PRO A 112 14.00 -9.41 -11.38
N GLN A 113 14.61 -9.72 -12.54
CA GLN A 113 15.70 -10.69 -12.61
C GLN A 113 16.92 -10.24 -11.81
N ALA A 114 17.33 -8.97 -11.97
CA ALA A 114 18.45 -8.41 -11.23
C ALA A 114 18.21 -8.43 -9.71
N PHE A 115 16.94 -8.29 -9.27
CA PHE A 115 16.60 -8.44 -7.86
C PHE A 115 16.87 -9.86 -7.34
N ILE A 116 16.45 -10.88 -8.09
CA ILE A 116 16.66 -12.30 -7.76
C ILE A 116 18.16 -12.63 -7.71
N ASP A 117 18.92 -12.16 -8.69
CA ASP A 117 20.36 -12.42 -8.77
C ASP A 117 21.13 -11.74 -7.60
N SER A 118 20.55 -10.70 -6.98
CA SER A 118 21.13 -9.91 -5.88
C SER A 118 20.67 -10.32 -4.47
N ALA A 119 19.90 -11.40 -4.35
CA ALA A 119 19.11 -11.75 -3.16
C ALA A 119 19.86 -11.87 -1.81
N PRO A 120 21.16 -12.19 -1.68
CA PRO A 120 21.77 -12.23 -0.36
C PRO A 120 22.09 -10.85 0.26
N THR A 121 21.98 -9.72 -0.46
CA THR A 121 22.45 -8.41 0.03
C THR A 121 21.40 -7.28 -0.04
N CYS A 122 20.32 -7.44 -0.82
CA CYS A 122 19.40 -6.34 -1.17
C CYS A 122 18.23 -6.12 -0.19
N THR A 123 18.13 -6.87 0.92
CA THR A 123 17.01 -6.74 1.87
C THR A 123 17.06 -5.43 2.67
N THR A 124 18.26 -4.88 2.87
CA THR A 124 18.49 -3.63 3.62
C THR A 124 18.16 -2.38 2.81
N PHE A 125 18.27 -2.43 1.47
CA PHE A 125 18.08 -1.25 0.62
C PHE A 125 16.60 -0.94 0.32
N LEU A 126 15.75 -1.95 0.12
CA LEU A 126 14.34 -1.73 -0.21
C LEU A 126 13.48 -1.34 1.01
N HIS A 127 13.86 -1.77 2.22
CA HIS A 127 13.20 -1.32 3.47
C HIS A 127 13.27 0.20 3.65
N SER A 128 14.35 0.85 3.19
CA SER A 128 14.56 2.29 3.34
C SER A 128 13.87 3.17 2.29
N LYS A 129 13.46 2.59 1.14
CA LYS A 129 12.86 3.31 0.02
C LYS A 129 11.35 3.09 -0.13
N VAL A 130 10.82 2.01 0.42
CA VAL A 130 9.39 1.64 0.29
C VAL A 130 8.57 2.05 1.53
N LEU A 131 9.23 2.32 2.66
CA LEU A 131 8.60 2.89 3.84
C LEU A 131 9.11 4.32 4.03
N TYR A 132 8.37 5.31 3.54
CA TYR A 132 8.08 6.65 4.11
C TYR A 132 7.13 7.39 3.18
#